data_AF-A0A2S9XKP0-F1
#
_entry.id   AF-A0A2S9XKP0-F1
#
_cell.length_a   1.000
_cell.length_b   1.000
_cell.length_c   1.000
_cell.angle_alpha   90.00
_cell.angle_beta   90.00
_cell.angle_gamma   90.00
#
_symmetry.space_group_name_H-M   'P 1'
#
loop_
_entity.id
_entity.type
_entity.pdbx_description
1 polymer ?
#
loop_
_entity_poly.entity_id
_entity_poly.type
_entity_poly.pdbx_seq_one_letter_code
_entity_poly.pdbx_strand_id
1 'polypeptide(L)'
;MYTPWVATACYPTLRFDLERDSFVVWLRWVSMERPPSPDAPPSQGIRVELQLNRNPVLGPTILYRRDLDAPVYLRANGARTRDVLRRAAGRGGFVDVQLVIHGSVANAPYAALYLVRDYEGEAISTTALAATPLLQLQPSTPGDQWHVAAQANLRVAIELEGARVHLEVLG
;
A
#
# COMPACT_ATOMS: atom_id res chain seq x y z
N MET A 1 28.07 31.77 21.09
CA MET A 1 27.43 30.52 21.54
C MET A 1 26.35 30.20 20.51
N TYR A 2 26.54 29.16 19.69
CA TYR A 2 25.60 28.80 18.63
C TYR A 2 24.72 27.67 19.18
N THR A 3 23.43 27.92 19.40
CA THR A 3 22.50 26.86 19.77
C THR A 3 22.19 26.07 18.51
N PRO A 4 22.54 24.78 18.41
CA PRO A 4 22.17 23.99 17.24
C PRO A 4 20.64 23.91 17.20
N TRP A 5 20.05 24.35 16.08
CA TRP A 5 18.64 24.10 15.81
C TRP A 5 18.44 22.59 15.68
N VAL A 6 17.78 21.99 16.66
CA VAL A 6 17.32 20.60 16.57
C VAL A 6 16.05 20.63 15.72
N ALA A 7 16.16 20.26 14.46
CA ALA A 7 14.99 20.03 13.62
C ALA A 7 14.19 18.86 14.22
N THR A 8 12.96 19.11 14.67
CA THR A 8 12.04 18.05 15.10
C THR A 8 11.46 17.38 13.86
N ALA A 9 11.62 16.06 13.74
CA ALA A 9 10.97 15.31 12.67
C ALA A 9 9.45 15.32 12.89
N CYS A 10 8.71 15.91 11.96
CA CYS A 10 7.25 15.86 11.93
C CYS A 10 6.81 14.72 11.01
N TYR A 11 6.12 13.72 11.59
CA TYR A 11 5.53 12.62 10.83
C TYR A 11 4.03 12.88 10.66
N PRO A 12 3.44 12.54 9.49
CA PRO A 12 2.00 12.60 9.33
C PRO A 12 1.33 11.59 10.27
N THR A 13 0.17 11.97 10.81
CA THR A 13 -0.64 11.11 11.66
C THR A 13 -1.67 10.35 10.82
N LEU A 14 -1.70 9.04 10.96
CA LEU A 14 -2.69 8.15 10.37
C LEU A 14 -3.67 7.68 11.46
N ARG A 15 -4.93 8.08 11.32
CA ARG A 15 -6.03 7.56 12.14
C ARG A 15 -6.58 6.30 11.48
N PHE A 16 -6.65 5.20 12.24
CA PHE A 16 -7.09 3.91 11.72
C PHE A 16 -8.10 3.28 12.68
N ASP A 17 -9.32 3.06 12.20
CA ASP A 17 -10.34 2.28 12.88
C ASP A 17 -10.12 0.80 12.58
N LEU A 18 -9.73 0.04 13.60
CA LEU A 18 -9.36 -1.36 13.42
C LEU A 18 -10.52 -2.23 12.92
N GLU A 19 -11.76 -1.84 13.15
CA GLU A 19 -12.94 -2.62 12.76
C GLU A 19 -13.43 -2.27 11.36
N ARG A 20 -13.15 -1.04 10.90
CA ARG A 20 -13.77 -0.47 9.70
C ARG A 20 -12.80 -0.02 8.64
N ASP A 21 -11.52 0.14 8.94
CA ASP A 21 -10.55 0.63 7.97
C ASP A 21 -9.75 -0.51 7.34
N SER A 22 -9.40 -0.30 6.06
CA SER A 22 -8.63 -1.24 5.27
C SER A 22 -7.62 -0.49 4.39
N PHE A 23 -6.46 -1.12 4.20
CA PHE A 23 -5.51 -0.69 3.18
C PHE A 23 -5.88 -1.32 1.85
N VAL A 24 -6.01 -0.48 0.82
CA VAL A 24 -6.32 -0.91 -0.54
C VAL A 24 -5.24 -0.42 -1.48
N VAL A 25 -4.66 -1.34 -2.24
CA VAL A 25 -3.70 -1.03 -3.29
C VAL A 25 -4.44 -0.99 -4.61
N TRP A 26 -4.48 0.19 -5.22
CA TRP A 26 -4.93 0.38 -6.58
C TRP A 26 -3.78 0.15 -7.55
N LEU A 27 -4.04 -0.58 -8.62
CA LEU A 27 -3.07 -0.92 -9.66
C LEU A 27 -3.64 -0.64 -11.03
N ARG A 28 -2.81 -0.05 -11.89
CA ARG A 28 -3.14 0.19 -13.29
C ARG A 28 -1.90 0.01 -14.16
N TRP A 29 -2.11 -0.55 -15.33
CA TRP A 29 -1.11 -0.54 -16.39
C TRP A 29 -1.16 0.79 -17.16
N VAL A 30 -0.05 1.53 -17.20
CA VAL A 30 0.04 2.85 -17.87
C VAL A 30 1.20 2.82 -18.87
N SER A 31 1.14 1.93 -19.86
CA SER A 31 2.16 1.89 -20.91
C SER A 31 1.97 3.02 -21.91
N MET A 32 3.08 3.68 -22.28
CA MET A 32 3.14 4.59 -23.43
C MET A 32 3.28 3.83 -24.76
N GLU A 33 3.74 2.58 -24.72
CA GLU A 33 3.87 1.71 -25.89
C GLU A 33 2.71 0.72 -25.96
N ARG A 34 2.02 0.70 -27.11
CA ARG A 34 1.04 -0.36 -27.39
C ARG A 34 1.80 -1.68 -27.56
N PRO A 35 1.31 -2.78 -26.95
CA PRO A 35 1.91 -4.07 -27.20
C PRO A 35 1.72 -4.41 -28.69
N PRO A 36 2.63 -5.19 -29.29
CA PRO A 36 2.51 -5.57 -30.71
C PRO A 36 1.22 -6.32 -31.03
N SER A 37 0.57 -6.90 -30.01
CA SER A 37 -0.79 -7.44 -30.06
C SER A 37 -1.44 -7.38 -28.67
N PRO A 38 -2.78 -7.26 -28.54
CA PRO A 38 -3.49 -7.49 -27.27
C PRO A 38 -3.13 -8.84 -26.62
N ASP A 39 -2.84 -9.85 -27.45
CA ASP A 39 -2.54 -11.21 -27.04
C ASP A 39 -1.03 -11.46 -26.80
N ALA A 40 -0.17 -10.47 -27.03
CA ALA A 40 1.27 -10.60 -26.88
C ALA A 40 1.94 -9.33 -26.33
N PRO A 41 2.64 -9.38 -25.17
CA PRO A 41 2.88 -10.54 -24.30
C PRO A 41 1.84 -10.65 -23.17
N PRO A 42 1.08 -11.77 -23.04
CA PRO A 42 0.05 -11.93 -22.01
C PRO A 42 0.63 -12.42 -20.67
N SER A 43 1.89 -12.88 -20.68
CA SER A 43 2.59 -13.44 -19.50
C SER A 43 3.42 -12.41 -18.73
N GLN A 44 3.55 -11.19 -19.24
CA GLN A 44 4.15 -10.11 -18.46
C GLN A 44 3.19 -9.69 -17.34
N GLY A 45 3.71 -9.57 -16.12
CA GLY A 45 2.91 -9.24 -14.96
C GLY A 45 3.62 -8.28 -14.02
N ILE A 46 2.82 -7.61 -13.20
CA ILE A 46 3.25 -6.78 -12.08
C ILE A 46 3.22 -7.64 -10.84
N ARG A 47 4.31 -7.66 -10.06
CA ARG A 47 4.28 -8.18 -8.69
C ARG A 47 4.22 -7.01 -7.71
N VAL A 48 3.19 -6.94 -6.89
CA VAL A 48 3.05 -5.89 -5.86
C VAL A 48 3.16 -6.47 -4.46
N GLU A 49 3.65 -5.68 -3.52
CA GLU A 49 3.71 -6.02 -2.11
C GLU A 49 3.44 -4.79 -1.24
N LEU A 50 2.72 -4.96 -0.13
CA LEU A 50 2.55 -3.95 0.91
C LEU A 50 3.05 -4.50 2.24
N GLN A 51 3.98 -3.77 2.87
CA GLN A 51 4.52 -4.10 4.18
C GLN A 51 4.26 -2.98 5.19
N LEU A 52 3.98 -3.38 6.43
CA LEU A 52 3.92 -2.50 7.61
C LEU A 52 4.98 -2.95 8.62
N ASN A 53 5.93 -2.09 9.00
CA ASN A 53 7.06 -2.45 9.87
C ASN A 53 7.77 -3.74 9.41
N ARG A 54 7.99 -3.89 8.08
CA ARG A 54 8.55 -5.09 7.42
C ARG A 54 7.71 -6.37 7.55
N ASN A 55 6.44 -6.25 7.95
CA ASN A 55 5.49 -7.36 7.95
C ASN A 55 4.64 -7.27 6.69
N PRO A 56 4.63 -8.29 5.81
CA PRO A 56 3.74 -8.29 4.65
C PRO A 56 2.29 -8.34 5.12
N VAL A 57 1.51 -7.36 4.67
CA VAL A 57 0.05 -7.29 4.89
C VAL A 57 -0.71 -7.46 3.58
N LEU A 58 -0.07 -7.18 2.44
CA LEU A 58 -0.44 -7.72 1.14
C LEU A 58 0.78 -8.51 0.65
N GLY A 59 0.61 -9.82 0.48
CA GLY A 59 1.68 -10.69 0.00
C GLY A 59 2.09 -10.35 -1.44
N PRO A 60 3.21 -10.92 -1.92
CA PRO A 60 3.62 -10.74 -3.30
C PRO A 60 2.50 -11.24 -4.23
N THR A 61 1.77 -10.29 -4.82
CA THR A 61 0.61 -10.56 -5.65
C THR A 61 0.99 -10.29 -7.09
N ILE A 62 0.91 -11.31 -7.94
CA ILE A 62 1.24 -11.20 -9.37
C ILE A 62 -0.06 -11.00 -10.14
N LEU A 63 -0.16 -9.89 -10.87
CA LEU A 63 -1.24 -9.60 -11.81
C LEU A 63 -0.67 -9.56 -13.22
N TYR A 64 -1.28 -10.30 -14.14
CA TYR A 64 -0.83 -10.32 -15.53
C TYR A 64 -1.43 -9.14 -16.29
N ARG A 65 -0.75 -8.72 -17.36
CA ARG A 65 -1.19 -7.61 -18.21
C ARG A 65 -2.63 -7.78 -18.68
N ARG A 66 -3.01 -8.99 -19.09
CA ARG A 66 -4.39 -9.32 -19.53
C ARG A 66 -5.46 -9.08 -18.46
N ASP A 67 -5.08 -9.08 -17.19
CA ASP A 67 -5.98 -8.88 -16.05
C ASP A 67 -6.00 -7.40 -15.62
N LEU A 68 -5.23 -6.53 -16.28
CA LEU A 68 -5.00 -5.13 -15.93
C LEU A 68 -5.47 -4.13 -17.01
N ASP A 69 -6.29 -4.58 -17.96
CA ASP A 69 -6.97 -3.71 -18.92
C ASP A 69 -7.87 -2.69 -18.21
N ALA A 70 -8.49 -3.12 -17.10
CA ALA A 70 -9.15 -2.26 -16.13
C ALA A 70 -8.29 -2.11 -14.87
N PRO A 71 -8.42 -1.01 -14.12
CA PRO A 71 -7.73 -0.89 -12.84
C PRO A 71 -8.19 -1.95 -11.84
N VAL A 72 -7.24 -2.48 -11.07
CA VAL A 72 -7.47 -3.52 -10.06
C VAL A 72 -7.28 -2.95 -8.67
N TYR A 73 -8.08 -3.43 -7.72
CA TYR A 73 -7.97 -3.07 -6.32
C TYR A 73 -7.67 -4.32 -5.49
N LEU A 74 -6.59 -4.28 -4.71
CA LEU A 74 -6.15 -5.37 -3.86
C LEU A 74 -6.31 -4.96 -2.39
N ARG A 75 -7.09 -5.74 -1.64
CA ARG A 75 -7.27 -5.56 -0.20
C ARG A 75 -6.07 -6.14 0.55
N ALA A 76 -5.52 -5.40 1.50
CA ALA A 76 -4.59 -5.97 2.47
C ALA A 76 -5.31 -6.98 3.37
N ASN A 77 -4.57 -7.93 3.93
CA ASN A 77 -5.08 -8.85 4.93
C ASN A 77 -5.45 -8.08 6.21
N GLY A 78 -6.75 -7.94 6.47
CA GLY A 78 -7.27 -7.17 7.60
C GLY A 78 -6.79 -7.68 8.95
N ALA A 79 -6.83 -9.00 9.19
CA ALA A 79 -6.37 -9.59 10.45
C ALA A 79 -4.89 -9.30 10.71
N ARG A 80 -4.03 -9.53 9.70
CA ARG A 80 -2.60 -9.25 9.79
C ARG A 80 -2.32 -7.76 9.98
N THR A 81 -3.06 -6.90 9.28
CA THR A 81 -2.94 -5.44 9.39
C THR A 81 -3.24 -4.99 10.82
N ARG A 82 -4.38 -5.41 11.38
CA ARG A 82 -4.78 -5.10 12.76
C ARG A 82 -3.71 -5.51 13.76
N ASP A 83 -3.15 -6.72 13.62
CA ASP A 83 -2.11 -7.23 14.52
C ASP A 83 -0.85 -6.36 14.49
N VAL A 84 -0.40 -5.96 13.30
CA VAL A 84 0.80 -5.12 13.16
C VAL A 84 0.56 -3.72 13.72
N LEU A 85 -0.58 -3.11 13.43
CA LEU A 85 -0.93 -1.77 13.92
C LEU A 85 -1.06 -1.74 15.45
N ARG A 86 -1.71 -2.73 16.07
CA ARG A 86 -1.81 -2.85 17.53
C ARG A 86 -0.42 -2.95 18.19
N ARG A 87 0.47 -3.77 17.63
CA ARG A 87 1.85 -3.90 18.14
C ARG A 87 2.65 -2.61 17.98
N ALA A 88 2.47 -1.91 16.88
CA ALA A 88 3.13 -0.62 16.64
C ALA A 88 2.64 0.46 17.61
N ALA A 89 1.35 0.51 17.91
CA ALA A 89 0.77 1.47 18.84
C ALA A 89 1.35 1.27 20.25
N GLY A 90 1.52 0.02 20.69
CA GLY A 90 2.16 -0.30 21.97
C GLY A 90 3.69 -0.10 22.02
N ARG A 91 4.35 0.15 20.88
CA ARG A 91 5.82 0.26 20.75
C ARG A 91 6.27 1.59 20.17
N GLY A 92 5.65 2.68 20.61
CA GLY A 92 6.04 4.05 20.24
C GLY A 92 5.12 4.74 19.26
N GLY A 93 4.07 4.07 18.77
CA GLY A 93 3.02 4.74 17.99
C GLY A 93 3.42 5.09 16.56
N PHE A 94 4.42 4.40 15.99
CA PHE A 94 4.86 4.64 14.61
C PHE A 94 4.79 3.38 13.75
N VAL A 95 4.48 3.58 12.47
CA VAL A 95 4.46 2.53 11.44
C VAL A 95 5.26 2.99 10.22
N ASP A 96 6.18 2.14 9.79
CA ASP A 96 6.84 2.21 8.49
C ASP A 96 5.98 1.49 7.46
N VAL A 97 5.39 2.24 6.55
CA VAL A 97 4.60 1.75 5.42
C VAL A 97 5.50 1.65 4.21
N GLN A 98 5.54 0.49 3.55
CA GLN A 98 6.32 0.27 2.35
C GLN A 98 5.46 -0.39 1.27
N LEU A 99 5.32 0.30 0.14
CA LEU A 99 4.70 -0.22 -1.07
C LEU A 99 5.80 -0.52 -2.09
N VAL A 100 5.79 -1.74 -2.65
CA VAL A 100 6.81 -2.20 -3.59
C VAL A 100 6.17 -2.74 -4.86
N ILE A 101 6.72 -2.35 -6.01
CA ILE A 101 6.38 -2.92 -7.31
C ILE A 101 7.63 -3.59 -7.90
N HIS A 102 7.51 -4.85 -8.28
CA HIS A 102 8.50 -5.57 -9.07
C HIS A 102 7.95 -5.82 -10.47
N GLY A 103 8.80 -5.63 -11.47
CA GLY A 103 8.46 -5.79 -12.88
C GLY A 103 9.43 -5.04 -13.78
N SER A 104 9.29 -5.18 -15.09
CA SER A 104 10.05 -4.38 -16.05
C SER A 104 9.46 -2.97 -16.14
N VAL A 105 10.31 -1.95 -15.98
CA VAL A 105 10.00 -0.52 -16.07
C VAL A 105 9.49 -0.10 -17.46
N ALA A 106 9.84 -0.86 -18.50
CA ALA A 106 9.47 -0.59 -19.90
C ALA A 106 7.96 -0.46 -20.16
N ASN A 107 7.13 -0.84 -19.19
CA ASN A 107 5.68 -0.91 -19.33
C ASN A 107 4.88 0.01 -18.36
N ALA A 108 5.60 0.79 -17.55
CA ALA A 108 5.08 1.80 -16.65
C ALA A 108 3.85 1.41 -15.77
N PRO A 109 3.98 0.40 -14.88
CA PRO A 109 2.95 0.07 -13.91
C PRO A 109 2.75 1.19 -12.87
N TYR A 110 1.51 1.65 -12.65
CA TYR A 110 1.17 2.61 -11.60
C TYR A 110 0.55 1.89 -10.40
N ALA A 111 0.96 2.28 -9.18
CA ALA A 111 0.29 1.86 -7.96
C ALA A 111 0.01 3.04 -7.03
N ALA A 112 -1.12 2.97 -6.33
CA ALA A 112 -1.41 3.87 -5.23
C ALA A 112 -1.97 3.11 -4.04
N LEU A 113 -1.52 3.49 -2.84
CA LEU A 113 -2.01 2.97 -1.58
C LEU A 113 -3.08 3.92 -1.03
N TYR A 114 -4.24 3.38 -0.70
CA TYR A 114 -5.33 4.09 -0.06
C TYR A 114 -5.61 3.52 1.32
N LEU A 115 -6.04 4.39 2.23
CA LEU A 115 -6.79 4.03 3.41
C LEU A 115 -8.26 4.29 3.11
N VAL A 116 -9.11 3.29 3.30
CA VAL A 116 -10.55 3.40 3.07
C VAL A 116 -11.33 2.81 4.23
N ARG A 117 -12.52 3.38 4.48
CA ARG A 117 -13.54 2.75 5.32
C ARG A 117 -14.18 1.65 4.49
N ASP A 118 -14.05 0.42 4.96
CA ASP A 118 -14.42 -0.81 4.29
C ASP A 118 -15.24 -1.67 5.24
N TYR A 119 -16.55 -1.74 4.99
CA TYR A 119 -17.44 -2.58 5.77
C TYR A 119 -17.29 -4.01 5.25
N GLU A 120 -16.76 -4.94 6.06
CA GLU A 120 -16.39 -6.35 5.72
C GLU A 120 -17.50 -7.13 4.93
N GLY A 121 -17.69 -6.81 3.65
CA GLY A 121 -18.80 -7.29 2.83
C GLY A 121 -19.10 -6.45 1.59
N GLU A 122 -18.71 -5.16 1.56
CA GLU A 122 -18.71 -4.40 0.31
C GLU A 122 -17.54 -4.87 -0.57
N ALA A 123 -17.84 -5.21 -1.82
CA ALA A 123 -16.80 -5.40 -2.81
C ALA A 123 -16.02 -4.08 -2.91
N ILE A 124 -14.69 -4.12 -2.82
CA ILE A 124 -13.91 -2.95 -3.21
C ILE A 124 -14.28 -2.68 -4.66
N SER A 125 -15.04 -1.60 -4.83
CA SER A 125 -15.63 -1.24 -6.10
C SER A 125 -14.53 -1.15 -7.16
N THR A 126 -14.77 -1.65 -8.37
CA THR A 126 -13.89 -1.37 -9.51
C THR A 126 -13.92 0.12 -9.91
N THR A 127 -14.81 0.89 -9.31
CA THR A 127 -14.95 2.34 -9.49
C THR A 127 -13.81 3.10 -8.80
N ALA A 128 -13.43 4.25 -9.34
CA ALA A 128 -12.39 5.10 -8.76
C ALA A 128 -12.67 5.42 -7.28
N LEU A 129 -11.69 5.20 -6.42
CA LEU A 129 -11.78 5.60 -5.01
C LEU A 129 -11.74 7.13 -4.92
N ALA A 130 -12.79 7.72 -4.34
CA ALA A 130 -12.87 9.15 -4.05
C ALA A 130 -12.06 9.51 -2.80
N ALA A 131 -10.76 9.17 -2.80
CA ALA A 131 -9.84 9.38 -1.70
C ALA A 131 -8.49 9.88 -2.20
N THR A 132 -7.73 10.54 -1.34
CA THR A 132 -6.33 10.89 -1.61
C THR A 132 -5.44 9.71 -1.22
N PRO A 133 -4.56 9.23 -2.11
CA PRO A 133 -3.66 8.13 -1.77
C PRO A 133 -2.59 8.56 -0.77
N LEU A 134 -2.24 7.63 0.12
CA LEU A 134 -1.16 7.77 1.10
C LEU A 134 0.22 7.70 0.45
N LEU A 135 0.36 6.83 -0.55
CA LEU A 135 1.56 6.63 -1.34
C LEU A 135 1.17 6.47 -2.80
N GLN A 136 1.95 7.05 -3.69
CA GLN A 136 1.84 6.84 -5.13
C GLN A 136 3.19 6.42 -5.67
N LEU A 137 3.17 5.46 -6.58
CA LEU A 137 4.32 4.98 -7.32
C LEU A 137 4.05 5.12 -8.80
N GLN A 138 4.87 5.95 -9.43
CA GLN A 138 4.98 6.03 -10.88
C GLN A 138 6.42 5.67 -11.25
N PRO A 139 6.64 4.68 -12.12
CA PRO A 139 7.98 4.33 -12.58
C PRO A 139 8.56 5.47 -13.42
N SER A 140 9.83 5.77 -13.16
CA SER A 140 10.66 6.59 -14.02
C SER A 140 10.97 5.85 -15.32
N THR A 141 11.17 6.60 -16.40
CA THR A 141 11.43 6.19 -17.80
C THR A 141 12.20 4.88 -18.09
N PRO A 142 12.11 4.32 -19.33
CA PRO A 142 12.48 2.94 -19.70
C PRO A 142 13.95 2.48 -19.53
N GLY A 143 14.84 3.30 -18.95
CA GLY A 143 16.28 3.04 -18.91
C GLY A 143 16.74 2.00 -17.87
N ASP A 144 15.94 1.73 -16.84
CA ASP A 144 16.37 0.90 -15.72
C ASP A 144 15.98 -0.57 -15.93
N GLN A 145 16.96 -1.31 -16.44
CA GLN A 145 16.91 -2.76 -16.60
C GLN A 145 17.11 -3.45 -15.24
N TRP A 146 15.98 -3.88 -14.66
CA TRP A 146 15.83 -4.93 -13.64
C TRP A 146 16.49 -4.66 -12.27
N HIS A 147 15.65 -4.46 -11.23
CA HIS A 147 15.75 -5.14 -9.91
C HIS A 147 14.65 -4.71 -8.92
N VAL A 148 14.09 -3.50 -9.00
CA VAL A 148 12.83 -3.07 -8.35
C VAL A 148 12.23 -2.04 -9.30
N ALA A 149 10.95 -2.16 -9.69
CA ALA A 149 10.37 -1.21 -10.65
C ALA A 149 10.09 0.15 -9.97
N ALA A 150 9.68 0.12 -8.71
CA ALA A 150 9.58 1.30 -7.83
C ALA A 150 9.33 0.88 -6.37
N GLN A 151 9.72 1.72 -5.41
CA GLN A 151 9.38 1.58 -3.99
C GLN A 151 9.04 2.95 -3.39
N ALA A 152 7.96 3.00 -2.60
CA ALA A 152 7.61 4.16 -1.77
C ALA A 152 7.62 3.74 -0.31
N ASN A 153 8.19 4.60 0.53
CA ASN A 153 8.23 4.40 1.98
C ASN A 153 7.64 5.63 2.67
N LEU A 154 6.81 5.40 3.69
CA LEU A 154 6.23 6.46 4.52
C LEU A 154 6.26 6.02 5.97
N ARG A 155 6.86 6.83 6.84
CA ARG A 155 6.71 6.68 8.28
C ARG A 155 5.55 7.54 8.76
N VAL A 156 4.60 6.94 9.47
CA VAL A 156 3.44 7.63 10.04
C VAL A 156 3.40 7.44 11.55
N ALA A 157 2.94 8.46 12.27
CA ALA A 157 2.40 8.26 13.62
C ALA A 157 1.01 7.61 13.50
N ILE A 158 0.63 6.72 14.42
CA ILE A 158 -0.65 6.03 14.37
C ILE A 158 -1.53 6.35 15.58
N GLU A 159 -2.80 6.63 15.30
CA GLU A 159 -3.88 6.75 16.27
C GLU A 159 -4.91 5.67 15.96
N LEU A 160 -5.20 4.79 16.92
CA LEU A 160 -6.12 3.66 16.70
C LEU A 160 -7.49 3.94 17.33
N GLU A 161 -8.54 3.80 16.52
CA GLU A 161 -9.94 3.79 16.97
C GLU A 161 -10.46 2.36 17.10
N GLY A 162 -11.45 2.14 17.97
CA GLY A 162 -12.03 0.79 18.21
C GLY A 162 -11.25 -0.08 19.19
N ALA A 163 -10.20 0.45 19.84
CA ALA A 163 -9.40 -0.27 20.84
C ALA A 163 -10.09 -0.40 22.21
N ARG A 164 -11.37 -0.79 22.27
CA ARG A 164 -11.94 -1.29 23.53
C ARG A 164 -11.38 -2.69 23.79
N VAL A 165 -10.21 -2.74 24.40
CA VAL A 165 -9.80 -3.91 25.17
C VAL A 165 -10.71 -3.90 26.39
N HIS A 166 -11.79 -4.68 26.36
CA HIS A 166 -12.34 -5.17 27.61
C HIS A 166 -11.24 -6.05 28.20
N LEU A 167 -10.41 -5.46 29.07
CA LEU A 167 -9.69 -6.21 30.07
C LEU A 167 -10.77 -6.75 31.02
N GLU A 168 -11.32 -7.91 30.70
CA GLU A 168 -11.94 -8.72 31.75
C GLU A 168 -10.79 -9.39 32.50
N VAL A 169 -10.34 -8.70 33.55
CA VAL A 169 -9.40 -9.22 34.54
C VAL A 169 -10.21 -9.55 35.79
N LEU A 170 -10.37 -10.86 35.97
CA LEU A 170 -10.44 -11.65 37.21
C LEU A 170 -11.79 -12.13 37.77
N GLY A 171 -11.75 -13.44 38.04
CA GLY A 171 -12.60 -14.28 38.89
C GLY A 171 -12.02 -15.69 38.87
#